data_AF-A0A453RDY6-F1
#
_entry.id   AF-A0A453RDY6-F1
#
_cell.length_a   1.000
_cell.length_b   1.000
_cell.length_c   1.000
_cell.angle_alpha   90.00
_cell.angle_beta   90.00
_cell.angle_gamma   90.00
#
_symmetry.space_group_name_H-M   'P 1'
#
loop_
_entity.id
_entity.type
_entity.pdbx_description
1 polymer ?
#
loop_
_entity_poly.entity_id
_entity_poly.type
_entity_poly.pdbx_seq_one_letter_code
_entity_poly.pdbx_strand_id
1 'polypeptide(L)'
;LLALFQQLACDIANDTPLKLQWMTAVAMAIQPTHQMIAAHVRPIFEQVYGVLARQQSVPGTSPLEANNIRLMMHVINSVMMTHK
;
A
#
# COMPACT_ATOMS: atom_id res chain seq x y z
N LEU A 1 -11.93 3.20 5.70
CA LEU A 1 -10.60 3.53 5.13
C LEU A 1 -9.80 2.28 4.74
N LEU A 2 -9.61 1.29 5.62
CA LEU A 2 -8.87 0.06 5.27
C LEU A 2 -9.42 -0.71 4.07
N ALA A 3 -10.73 -0.98 4.00
CA ALA A 3 -11.33 -1.66 2.85
C ALA A 3 -11.12 -0.87 1.53
N LEU A 4 -11.09 0.46 1.63
CA LEU A 4 -10.86 1.37 0.50
C LEU A 4 -9.40 1.32 0.04
N PHE A 5 -8.44 1.22 0.99
CA PHE A 5 -7.03 0.96 0.71
C PHE A 5 -6.82 -0.38 -0.01
N GLN A 6 -7.55 -1.41 0.42
CA GLN A 6 -7.50 -2.74 -0.16
C GLN A 6 -8.07 -2.76 -1.60
N GLN A 7 -9.19 -2.07 -1.84
CA GLN A 7 -9.75 -1.91 -3.19
C GLN A 7 -8.82 -1.16 -4.13
N LEU A 8 -8.20 -0.06 -3.67
CA LEU A 8 -7.22 0.71 -4.45
C LEU A 8 -6.00 -0.14 -4.81
N ALA A 9 -5.52 -0.96 -3.88
CA ALA A 9 -4.39 -1.86 -4.13
C ALA A 9 -4.76 -2.99 -5.11
N CYS A 10 -5.94 -3.59 -4.97
CA CYS A 10 -6.37 -4.70 -5.83
C CYS A 10 -6.49 -4.26 -7.31
N ASP A 11 -6.93 -3.02 -7.53
CA ASP A 11 -7.12 -2.45 -8.87
C ASP A 11 -5.93 -1.58 -9.33
N ILE A 12 -4.75 -1.67 -8.69
CA ILE A 12 -3.61 -0.78 -8.99
C ILE A 12 -3.06 -0.93 -10.41
N ALA A 13 -3.41 -2.01 -11.11
CA ALA A 13 -3.05 -2.25 -12.50
C ALA A 13 -3.74 -1.28 -13.48
N ASN A 14 -4.82 -0.62 -13.06
CA ASN A 14 -5.60 0.31 -13.85
C ASN A 14 -5.42 1.72 -13.25
N ASP A 15 -4.86 2.68 -13.95
CA ASP A 15 -4.55 4.02 -13.40
C ASP A 15 -3.60 4.04 -12.17
N THR A 16 -2.45 3.36 -12.31
CA THR A 16 -1.36 3.30 -11.31
C THR A 16 -1.02 4.65 -10.65
N PRO A 17 -0.80 5.76 -11.37
CA PRO A 17 -0.33 7.01 -10.76
C PRO A 17 -1.37 7.66 -9.82
N LEU A 18 -2.66 7.64 -10.20
CA LEU A 18 -3.72 8.22 -9.38
C LEU A 18 -3.99 7.35 -8.14
N LYS A 19 -3.99 6.02 -8.31
CA LYS A 19 -4.21 5.09 -7.19
C LYS A 19 -3.08 5.11 -6.17
N LEU A 20 -1.83 5.25 -6.63
CA LEU A 20 -0.69 5.45 -5.73
C LEU A 20 -0.87 6.72 -4.88
N GLN A 21 -1.29 7.84 -5.49
CA GLN A 21 -1.53 9.09 -4.75
C GLN A 21 -2.61 8.92 -3.66
N TRP A 22 -3.70 8.22 -3.98
CA TRP A 22 -4.77 7.94 -3.03
C TRP A 22 -4.32 6.98 -1.93
N MET A 23 -3.52 5.96 -2.27
CA MET A 23 -2.93 5.06 -1.29
C MET A 23 -2.02 5.79 -0.31
N THR A 24 -1.23 6.77 -0.77
CA THR A 24 -0.41 7.60 0.13
C THR A 24 -1.29 8.44 1.06
N ALA A 25 -2.35 9.07 0.55
CA ALA A 25 -3.28 9.86 1.37
C ALA A 25 -3.99 8.99 2.41
N VAL A 26 -4.42 7.79 2.03
CA VAL A 26 -5.06 6.83 2.95
C VAL A 26 -4.05 6.30 3.97
N ALA A 27 -2.81 6.01 3.58
CA ALA A 27 -1.76 5.57 4.50
C ALA A 27 -1.41 6.66 5.54
N MET A 28 -1.38 7.94 5.14
CA MET A 28 -1.20 9.07 6.08
C MET A 28 -2.41 9.28 7.00
N ALA A 29 -3.62 9.00 6.50
CA ALA A 29 -4.86 9.11 7.28
C ALA A 29 -5.05 7.93 8.27
N ILE A 30 -4.42 6.78 8.02
CA ILE A 30 -4.38 5.66 8.97
C ILE A 30 -3.43 6.04 10.11
N GLN A 31 -3.99 6.64 11.16
CA GLN A 31 -3.23 6.96 12.37
C GLN A 31 -2.88 5.68 13.16
N PRO A 32 -1.60 5.46 13.49
CA PRO A 32 -1.15 4.24 14.16
C PRO A 32 -1.70 4.01 15.58
N THR A 33 -2.33 5.03 16.17
CA THR A 33 -2.81 5.05 17.56
C THR A 33 -4.09 4.25 17.80
N HIS A 34 -4.79 3.81 16.74
CA HIS A 34 -6.02 3.04 16.90
C HIS A 34 -5.77 1.52 17.03
N GLN A 35 -5.49 1.09 18.26
CA GLN A 35 -5.25 -0.30 18.67
C GLN A 35 -6.37 -1.29 18.26
N MET A 36 -7.61 -0.82 18.07
CA MET A 36 -8.73 -1.65 17.58
C MET A 36 -8.59 -2.10 16.12
N ILE A 37 -7.80 -1.40 15.30
CA ILE A 37 -7.67 -1.68 13.87
C ILE A 37 -6.38 -2.46 13.58
N ALA A 38 -5.41 -2.47 14.49
CA ALA A 38 -4.09 -3.11 14.33
C ALA A 38 -4.18 -4.59 13.90
N ALA A 39 -5.15 -5.34 14.42
CA ALA A 39 -5.38 -6.74 14.06
C ALA A 39 -5.83 -6.94 12.59
N HIS A 40 -6.53 -5.95 12.01
CA HIS A 40 -7.00 -5.97 10.62
C HIS A 40 -6.09 -5.18 9.67
N VAL A 41 -5.27 -4.25 10.19
CA VAL A 41 -4.25 -3.50 9.45
C VAL A 41 -3.20 -4.46 8.90
N ARG A 42 -2.66 -5.36 9.72
CA ARG A 42 -1.58 -6.27 9.30
C ARG A 42 -1.92 -7.13 8.07
N PRO A 43 -3.01 -7.92 8.04
CA PRO A 43 -3.33 -8.75 6.87
C PRO A 43 -3.65 -7.91 5.62
N ILE A 44 -4.20 -6.71 5.79
CA ILE A 44 -4.49 -5.81 4.65
C ILE A 44 -3.19 -5.24 4.08
N PHE A 45 -2.27 -4.77 4.92
CA PHE A 45 -0.97 -4.25 4.48
C PHE A 45 -0.10 -5.35 3.84
N GLU A 46 -0.11 -6.56 4.37
CA GLU A 46 0.54 -7.73 3.75
C GLU A 46 -0.04 -8.04 2.37
N GLN A 47 -1.37 -8.00 2.22
CA GLN A 47 -2.01 -8.24 0.94
C GLN A 47 -1.65 -7.14 -0.09
N VAL A 48 -1.65 -5.87 0.32
CA VAL A 48 -1.22 -4.74 -0.51
C VAL A 48 0.25 -4.89 -0.93
N TYR A 49 1.12 -5.26 0.00
CA TYR A 49 2.53 -5.54 -0.28
C TYR A 49 2.68 -6.65 -1.34
N GLY A 50 1.90 -7.72 -1.23
CA GLY A 50 1.90 -8.81 -2.21
C GLY A 50 1.44 -8.37 -3.61
N VAL A 51 0.46 -7.48 -3.71
CA VAL A 51 0.01 -6.93 -5.00
C VAL A 51 1.07 -6.00 -5.61
N LEU A 52 1.65 -5.12 -4.80
CA LEU A 52 2.75 -4.23 -5.20
C LEU A 52 3.98 -5.01 -5.67
N ALA A 53 4.36 -6.08 -4.97
CA ALA A 53 5.48 -6.95 -5.34
C ALA A 53 5.23 -7.70 -6.65
N ARG A 54 3.98 -8.12 -6.87
CA ARG A 54 3.57 -8.72 -8.14
C ARG A 54 3.67 -7.71 -9.27
N GLN A 55 3.15 -6.49 -9.09
CA GLN A 55 3.23 -5.40 -10.08
C GLN A 55 4.67 -5.03 -10.44
N GLN A 56 5.56 -4.99 -9.45
CA GLN A 56 6.99 -4.77 -9.68
C GLN A 56 7.65 -5.92 -10.47
N SER A 57 7.12 -7.13 -10.35
CA SER A 57 7.62 -8.32 -11.06
C SER A 57 7.02 -8.48 -12.46
N VAL A 58 5.97 -7.73 -12.81
CA VAL A 58 5.40 -7.75 -14.17
C VAL A 58 6.32 -6.98 -15.12
N PRO A 59 6.80 -7.60 -16.21
CA PRO A 59 7.55 -6.89 -17.23
C PRO A 59 6.63 -5.89 -17.94
N GLY A 60 6.90 -4.60 -17.80
CA GLY A 60 6.09 -3.52 -18.39
C GLY A 60 5.86 -2.31 -17.49
N THR A 61 6.22 -2.40 -16.20
CA THR A 61 6.17 -1.26 -15.28
C THR A 61 7.24 -0.22 -15.63
N SER A 62 6.84 1.04 -15.75
CA SER A 62 7.78 2.13 -16.00
C SER A 62 8.75 2.31 -14.82
N PRO A 63 9.96 2.87 -15.05
CA PRO A 63 10.92 3.13 -13.97
C PRO A 63 10.35 4.02 -12.85
N LEU A 64 9.44 4.94 -13.19
CA LEU A 64 8.74 5.83 -12.26
C LEU A 64 7.74 5.05 -11.39
N GLU A 65 6.95 4.15 -11.99
CA GLU A 65 6.03 3.28 -11.24
C GLU A 65 6.78 2.33 -10.33
N ALA A 66 7.88 1.72 -10.80
CA ALA A 66 8.72 0.86 -9.98
C ALA A 66 9.29 1.61 -8.76
N ASN A 67 9.64 2.89 -8.92
CA ASN A 67 10.14 3.70 -7.82
C ASN A 67 9.03 4.05 -6.81
N ASN A 68 7.85 4.41 -7.30
CA ASN A 68 6.69 4.68 -6.45
C ASN A 68 6.20 3.44 -5.68
N ILE A 69 6.22 2.27 -6.33
CA ILE A 69 5.90 0.98 -5.70
C ILE A 69 6.86 0.69 -4.55
N ARG A 70 8.18 0.85 -4.76
CA ARG A 70 9.19 0.69 -3.70
C ARG A 70 8.99 1.67 -2.55
N LEU A 71 8.68 2.93 -2.85
CA LEU A 71 8.40 3.93 -1.82
C LEU A 71 7.21 3.50 -0.95
N MET A 72 6.13 3.04 -1.60
CA MET A 72 4.92 2.58 -0.91
C MET A 72 5.16 1.35 -0.03
N MET A 73 5.93 0.38 -0.53
CA MET A 73 6.39 -0.77 0.26
C MET A 73 7.18 -0.34 1.51
N HIS A 74 8.03 0.68 1.38
CA HIS A 74 8.82 1.20 2.50
C HIS A 74 7.95 1.90 3.55
N VAL A 75 6.95 2.67 3.11
CA VAL A 75 5.95 3.28 4.01
C VAL A 75 5.15 2.19 4.75
N ILE A 76 4.70 1.16 4.04
CA ILE A 76 4.02 -0.01 4.63
C ILE A 76 4.88 -0.67 5.70
N ASN A 77 6.16 -0.94 5.41
CA ASN A 77 7.09 -1.53 6.37
C ASN A 77 7.34 -0.60 7.57
N SER A 78 7.47 0.71 7.36
CA SER A 78 7.69 1.69 8.43
C SER A 78 6.49 1.75 9.38
N VAL A 79 5.26 1.76 8.84
CA VAL A 79 4.02 1.68 9.62
C VAL A 79 3.96 0.36 10.39
N MET A 80 4.21 -0.78 9.74
CA MET A 80 4.23 -2.08 10.44
C MET A 80 5.28 -2.17 11.55
N MET A 81 6.46 -1.55 11.39
CA MET A 81 7.50 -1.50 12.42
C MET A 81 7.17 -0.55 13.58
N THR A 82 6.41 0.52 13.34
CA THR A 82 5.99 1.45 14.41
C THR A 82 4.84 0.88 15.26
N HIS A 83 4.15 -0.15 14.78
CA HIS A 83 3.09 -0.88 15.50
C HIS A 83 3.58 -2.11 16.29
N LYS A 84 4.87 -2.14 16.66
CA LYS A 84 5.49 -3.27 17.36
C LYS A 84 5.38 -3.16 18.88
#